data_AF-A0A959Y9Y5-F1
#
_entry.id   AF-A0A959Y9Y5-F1
#
_cell.length_a   1.000
_cell.length_b   1.000
_cell.length_c   1.000
_cell.angle_alpha   90.00
_cell.angle_beta   90.00
_cell.angle_gamma   90.00
#
_symmetry.space_group_name_H-M   'P 1'
#
loop_
_entity.id
_entity.type
_entity.pdbx_description
1 polymer ?
#
loop_
_entity_poly.entity_id
_entity_poly.type
_entity_poly.pdbx_seq_one_letter_code
_entity_poly.pdbx_strand_id
1 'polypeptide(L)' 'MIVHRHTLISEDLFAKRFVCDLDACKGACCEVGDSGAPLEPEEARQIRKHIDAIRPYMTERGVRAMA' A
#
# COMPACT_ATOMS: atom_id res chain seq x y z
N MET A 1 27.06 11.95 -0.57
CA MET A 1 26.94 11.08 0.64
C MET A 1 27.38 11.90 1.84
N ILE A 2 26.54 12.02 2.89
CA ILE A 2 26.79 12.85 4.07
C ILE A 2 27.19 11.96 5.26
N VAL A 3 28.22 12.35 6.01
CA VAL A 3 28.63 11.65 7.24
C VAL A 3 28.07 12.38 8.46
N HIS A 4 27.37 11.67 9.34
CA HIS A 4 26.98 12.17 10.66
C HIS A 4 27.33 11.14 11.73
N ARG A 5 28.27 11.48 12.63
CA ARG A 5 28.83 10.54 13.62
C ARG A 5 29.38 9.29 12.92
N HIS A 6 28.87 8.10 13.28
CA HIS A 6 29.23 6.81 12.69
C HIS A 6 28.20 6.33 11.65
N THR A 7 27.44 7.24 11.03
CA THR A 7 26.40 6.91 10.06
C THR A 7 26.67 7.60 8.72
N LEU A 8 26.62 6.81 7.65
CA LEU A 8 26.63 7.28 6.27
C LEU A 8 25.19 7.50 5.81
N ILE A 9 24.89 8.72 5.38
CA ILE A 9 23.58 9.14 4.91
C ILE A 9 23.66 9.33 3.39
N SER A 10 22.79 8.63 2.64
CA SER A 10 22.65 8.86 1.20
C SER A 10 22.01 10.22 0.94
N GLU A 11 22.52 10.96 -0.05
CA GLU A 11 21.89 12.21 -0.50
C GLU A 11 20.55 11.96 -1.21
N ASP A 12 20.33 10.73 -1.71
CA ASP A 12 19.03 10.33 -2.28
C ASP A 12 17.90 10.49 -1.27
N LEU A 13 18.21 10.44 0.04
CA LEU A 13 17.24 10.65 1.11
C LEU A 13 16.48 11.98 0.92
N PHE A 14 17.13 13.02 0.42
CA PHE A 14 16.51 14.33 0.20
C PHE A 14 15.63 14.39 -1.07
N ALA A 15 15.82 13.46 -2.00
CA ALA A 15 15.05 13.37 -3.25
C ALA A 15 13.91 12.33 -3.17
N LYS A 16 14.05 11.31 -2.33
CA LYS A 16 13.06 10.24 -2.21
C LYS A 16 11.78 10.73 -1.53
N ARG A 17 10.64 10.47 -2.18
CA ARG A 17 9.30 10.68 -1.61
C ARG A 17 8.90 9.39 -0.87
N PHE A 18 8.95 9.42 0.46
CA PHE A 18 8.54 8.28 1.31
C PHE A 18 7.04 8.24 1.61
N VAL A 19 6.32 9.30 1.23
CA VAL A 19 4.87 9.43 1.34
C VAL A 19 4.31 9.96 0.02
N CYS A 20 3.08 9.57 -0.29
CA CYS A 20 2.39 10.04 -1.49
C CYS A 20 2.11 11.56 -1.40
N ASP A 21 2.34 12.25 -2.50
CA ASP A 21 1.87 13.61 -2.70
C ASP A 21 0.43 13.56 -3.25
N LEU A 22 -0.54 13.51 -2.33
CA LEU A 22 -1.95 13.38 -2.68
C LEU A 22 -2.50 14.61 -3.39
N ASP A 23 -1.87 15.77 -3.22
CA ASP A 23 -2.26 16.97 -3.95
C ASP A 23 -1.81 16.93 -5.39
N ALA A 24 -0.65 16.35 -5.68
CA ALA A 24 -0.21 16.12 -7.04
C ALA A 24 -1.02 15.01 -7.73
N CYS A 25 -1.27 13.88 -7.06
CA CYS A 25 -1.84 12.70 -7.73
C CYS A 25 -3.36 12.55 -7.62
N LYS A 26 -3.99 13.15 -6.60
CA LYS A 26 -5.43 13.02 -6.31
C LYS A 26 -5.94 11.58 -6.28
N GLY A 27 -5.10 10.63 -5.87
CA GLY A 27 -5.41 9.20 -5.83
C GLY A 27 -5.24 8.44 -7.14
N ALA A 28 -4.92 9.13 -8.25
CA ALA A 28 -4.79 8.50 -9.57
C ALA A 28 -3.68 7.42 -9.60
N CYS A 29 -2.58 7.59 -8.88
CA CYS A 29 -1.52 6.57 -8.83
C CYS A 29 -1.98 5.26 -8.17
N CYS A 30 -2.99 5.31 -7.29
CA CYS A 30 -3.52 4.14 -6.58
C CYS A 30 -4.73 3.52 -7.28
N GLU A 31 -5.51 4.30 -8.05
CA GLU A 31 -6.66 3.81 -8.81
C GLU A 31 -6.31 3.39 -10.24
N VAL A 32 -5.33 4.04 -10.86
CA VAL A 32 -4.94 3.82 -12.27
C VAL A 32 -3.73 2.88 -12.39
N GLY A 33 -3.12 2.50 -11.26
CA GLY A 33 -2.01 1.55 -11.24
C GLY A 33 -2.46 0.14 -10.86
N ASP A 34 -2.01 -0.88 -11.61
CA ASP A 34 -2.09 -2.30 -11.22
C ASP A 34 -1.19 -2.65 -10.00
N SER A 35 -0.59 -1.65 -9.35
CA SER A 35 0.53 -1.78 -8.41
C SER A 35 0.13 -1.95 -6.96
N GLY A 36 -1.05 -2.52 -6.69
CA GLY A 36 -1.23 -3.18 -5.41
C GLY A 36 -0.14 -4.26 -5.28
N ALA A 37 0.55 -4.34 -4.15
CA ALA A 37 1.43 -5.48 -3.91
C ALA A 37 0.59 -6.76 -4.07
N PRO A 38 0.99 -7.70 -4.95
CA PRO A 38 0.24 -8.93 -5.11
C PRO A 38 0.21 -9.66 -3.77
N LEU A 39 -0.97 -10.18 -3.42
CA LEU A 39 -1.09 -11.00 -2.22
C LEU A 39 -0.29 -12.29 -2.40
N GLU A 40 0.52 -12.63 -1.41
CA GLU A 40 1.11 -13.95 -1.33
C GLU A 40 0.02 -15.01 -1.12
N PRO A 41 0.24 -16.27 -1.54
CA PRO A 41 -0.72 -17.34 -1.35
C PRO A 41 -1.14 -17.56 0.11
N GLU A 42 -0.22 -17.33 1.06
CA GLU A 42 -0.51 -17.41 2.49
C GLU A 42 -1.39 -16.25 2.98
N GLU A 43 -1.09 -15.02 2.58
CA GLU A 43 -1.90 -13.85 2.89
C GLU A 43 -3.33 -14.02 2.38
N ALA A 44 -3.49 -14.50 1.15
CA ALA A 44 -4.79 -14.78 0.57
C ALA A 44 -5.55 -15.91 1.31
N ARG A 45 -4.86 -16.89 1.90
CA ARG A 45 -5.48 -17.92 2.76
C ARG A 45 -5.99 -17.33 4.06
N GLN A 46 -5.18 -16.49 4.72
CA GLN A 46 -5.57 -15.85 5.98
C GLN A 46 -6.78 -14.93 5.79
N ILE A 47 -6.80 -14.11 4.73
CA ILE A 47 -7.94 -13.24 4.42
C ILE A 47 -9.23 -14.07 4.24
N ARG A 48 -9.17 -15.16 3.47
CA ARG A 48 -10.33 -16.06 3.27
C ARG A 48 -10.82 -16.68 4.57
N LYS A 49 -9.92 -17.14 5.42
CA LYS A 49 -10.24 -17.73 6.73
C LYS A 49 -10.98 -16.75 7.65
N HIS A 50 -10.69 -15.46 7.54
CA HIS A 50 -11.22 -14.41 8.41
C HIS A 50 -12.23 -13.50 7.72
N ILE A 51 -12.76 -13.89 6.56
CA ILE A 51 -13.58 -13.01 5.72
C ILE A 51 -14.85 -12.52 6.42
N ASP A 52 -15.47 -13.34 7.27
CA ASP A 52 -16.67 -12.95 8.01
C ASP A 52 -16.40 -11.86 9.05
N ALA A 53 -15.19 -11.83 9.63
CA ALA A 53 -14.76 -10.78 10.53
C ALA A 53 -14.41 -9.47 9.79
N ILE A 54 -13.99 -9.59 8.52
CA ILE A 54 -13.63 -8.45 7.66
C ILE A 54 -14.87 -7.82 7.02
N ARG A 55 -15.88 -8.63 6.68
CA ARG A 55 -17.08 -8.24 5.94
C ARG A 55 -17.79 -6.97 6.48
N PRO A 56 -17.93 -6.73 7.80
CA PRO A 56 -18.59 -5.52 8.30
C PRO A 56 -17.89 -4.20 7.93
N TYR A 57 -16.61 -4.26 7.57
CA TYR A 57 -15.81 -3.09 7.19
C TYR A 57 -15.74 -2.86 5.68
N MET A 58 -16.33 -3.75 4.88
CA MET A 58 -16.32 -3.65 3.43
C MET A 58 -17.44 -2.73 2.94
N THR A 59 -17.18 -1.99 1.86
CA THR A 59 -18.24 -1.29 1.14
C THR A 59 -19.17 -2.30 0.46
N GLU A 60 -20.42 -1.92 0.18
CA GLU A 60 -21.34 -2.81 -0.54
C GLU A 60 -20.78 -3.26 -1.90
N ARG A 61 -20.07 -2.37 -2.59
CA ARG A 61 -19.37 -2.69 -3.85
C ARG A 61 -18.34 -3.79 -3.62
N GLY A 62 -17.55 -3.71 -2.55
CA GLY A 62 -16.57 -4.73 -2.18
C GLY A 62 -17.24 -6.07 -1.84
N VAL A 63 -18.37 -6.05 -1.14
CA VAL A 63 -19.13 -7.28 -0.82
C VAL A 63 -19.66 -7.95 -2.07
N ARG A 64 -20.23 -7.17 -3.02
CA ARG A 64 -20.73 -7.69 -4.30
C ARG A 64 -19.63 -8.28 -5.19
N ALA A 65 -18.41 -7.75 -5.12
CA ALA A 65 -17.28 -8.24 -5.92
C ALA A 65 -16.76 -9.62 -5.49
N MET A 66 -17.24 -10.17 -4.37
CA MET A 66 -16.91 -11.53 -3.91
C MET A 66 -17.91 -12.60 -4.35
N ALA A 67 -19.04 -12.21 -4.96
CA ALA A 67 -20.08 -13.11 -5.46
C ALA A 67 -19.72 -13.63 -6.86
#